data_AF-A0A814H8S5-F1
#
_entry.id   AF-A0A814H8S5-F1
#
_cell.length_a   1.000
_cell.length_b   1.000
_cell.length_c   1.000
_cell.angle_alpha   90.00
_cell.angle_beta   90.00
_cell.angle_gamma   90.00
#
_symmetry.space_group_name_H-M   'P 1'
#
loop_
_entity.id
_entity.type
_entity.pdbx_description
1 polymer ?
#
loop_
_entity_poly.entity_id
_entity_poly.type
_entity_poly.pdbx_seq_one_letter_code
_entity_poly.pdbx_strand_id
1 'polypeptide(L)'
;MMEQSHVLDEALKLLTGLDNDLTKRAHIVEYVREKRKIAIFAYGSLIWNPCGHVEEIIPNCLLNGYMKGFICQDFIYRGTKDFPGLTMGLKPCENSFVKGYLLMAGVHKLISFIEAFIQRETPIYVDGTKMDIYTYDFLPIIMPDEKTIEWALTCVVNSNSQFYLPMTLSIKQQAQIISRAYGINGTNFQYLHNTLHTYRQLSIIDTFTEEMEELYAAVNIYRQYLTDYERRWLESFEKLTTKDERELAIELRKTNNILMRRQKLFHRTYSIEPIVTTKYNRMISV
;
A
#
# COMPACT_ATOMS: atom_id res chain seq x y z
N MET A 1 -23.86 18.86 -20.00
CA MET A 1 -24.34 18.06 -18.85
C MET A 1 -24.55 16.59 -19.23
N MET A 2 -25.30 16.26 -20.29
CA MET A 2 -25.42 14.87 -20.77
C MET A 2 -24.07 14.23 -21.16
N GLU A 3 -23.22 14.96 -21.85
CA GLU A 3 -21.87 14.49 -22.24
C GLU A 3 -21.00 14.16 -21.02
N GLN A 4 -20.96 15.04 -20.01
CA GLN A 4 -20.24 14.78 -18.76
C GLN A 4 -20.81 13.58 -17.99
N SER A 5 -22.12 13.34 -18.04
CA SER A 5 -22.73 12.15 -17.42
C SER A 5 -22.29 10.86 -18.11
N HIS A 6 -22.21 10.84 -19.44
CA HIS A 6 -21.71 9.69 -20.19
C HIS A 6 -20.23 9.43 -19.88
N VAL A 7 -19.39 10.48 -19.92
CA VAL A 7 -17.96 10.36 -19.61
C VAL A 7 -17.74 9.89 -18.17
N LEU A 8 -18.56 10.35 -17.22
CA LEU A 8 -18.51 9.87 -15.84
C LEU A 8 -18.87 8.37 -15.75
N ASP A 9 -19.94 7.90 -16.41
CA ASP A 9 -20.27 6.47 -16.42
C ASP A 9 -19.14 5.62 -17.00
N GLU A 10 -18.53 6.05 -18.11
CA GLU A 10 -17.38 5.37 -18.71
C GLU A 10 -16.17 5.33 -17.76
N ALA A 11 -15.88 6.41 -17.05
CA ALA A 11 -14.81 6.42 -16.06
C ALA A 11 -15.11 5.47 -14.89
N LEU A 12 -16.36 5.45 -14.40
CA LEU A 12 -16.78 4.56 -13.32
C LEU A 12 -16.71 3.07 -13.70
N LYS A 13 -16.86 2.72 -14.98
CA LYS A 13 -16.68 1.33 -15.46
C LYS A 13 -15.26 0.80 -15.29
N LEU A 14 -14.26 1.69 -15.19
CA LEU A 14 -12.87 1.29 -14.98
C LEU A 14 -12.59 0.88 -13.53
N LEU A 15 -13.49 1.20 -12.59
CA LEU A 15 -13.37 0.89 -11.18
C LEU A 15 -13.96 -0.50 -10.90
N THR A 16 -13.09 -1.45 -10.55
CA THR A 16 -13.49 -2.83 -10.19
C THR A 16 -14.49 -2.81 -9.03
N GLY A 17 -15.65 -3.45 -9.19
CA GLY A 17 -16.75 -3.42 -8.21
C GLY A 17 -17.90 -2.51 -8.66
N LEU A 18 -17.63 -1.51 -9.49
CA LEU A 18 -18.65 -0.69 -10.15
C LEU A 18 -18.86 -1.08 -11.61
N ASP A 19 -17.93 -1.83 -12.21
CA ASP A 19 -17.89 -2.20 -13.63
C ASP A 19 -19.15 -2.88 -14.15
N ASN A 20 -19.81 -3.71 -13.33
CA ASN A 20 -21.01 -4.45 -13.74
C ASN A 20 -22.32 -3.96 -13.10
N ASP A 21 -22.27 -2.99 -12.17
CA ASP A 21 -23.47 -2.47 -11.47
C ASP A 21 -24.06 -1.24 -12.19
N LEU A 22 -24.79 -1.51 -13.28
CA LEU A 22 -25.44 -0.48 -14.11
C LEU A 22 -26.37 0.42 -13.30
N THR A 23 -27.16 -0.17 -12.41
CA THR A 23 -28.16 0.56 -11.61
C THR A 23 -27.48 1.51 -10.63
N LYS A 24 -26.46 1.05 -9.92
CA LYS A 24 -25.71 1.87 -8.97
C LYS A 24 -24.97 3.01 -9.67
N ARG A 25 -24.32 2.74 -10.81
CA ARG A 25 -23.67 3.80 -11.59
C ARG A 25 -24.66 4.84 -12.11
N ALA A 26 -25.84 4.43 -12.57
CA ALA A 26 -26.87 5.38 -12.99
C ALA A 26 -27.30 6.31 -11.85
N HIS A 27 -27.48 5.78 -10.63
CA HIS A 27 -27.77 6.59 -9.45
C HIS A 27 -26.62 7.55 -9.09
N ILE A 28 -25.37 7.08 -9.14
CA ILE A 28 -24.19 7.92 -8.89
C ILE A 28 -24.12 9.08 -9.90
N VAL A 29 -24.32 8.78 -11.19
CA VAL A 29 -24.27 9.77 -12.26
C VAL A 29 -25.35 10.83 -12.07
N GLU A 30 -26.57 10.43 -11.68
CA GLU A 30 -27.65 11.37 -11.39
C GLU A 30 -27.34 12.22 -10.14
N TYR A 31 -26.86 11.59 -9.06
CA TYR A 31 -26.44 12.28 -7.85
C TYR A 31 -25.37 13.34 -8.13
N VAL A 32 -24.32 12.98 -8.87
CA VAL A 32 -23.23 13.91 -9.23
C VAL A 32 -23.73 15.02 -10.15
N ARG A 33 -24.67 14.73 -11.05
CA ARG A 33 -25.30 15.74 -11.90
C ARG A 33 -26.09 16.75 -11.08
N GLU A 34 -26.90 16.29 -10.12
CA GLU A 34 -27.70 17.15 -9.25
C GLU A 34 -26.82 17.98 -8.30
N LYS A 35 -25.88 17.33 -7.61
CA LYS A 35 -25.01 17.99 -6.61
C LYS A 35 -23.89 18.81 -7.24
N ARG A 36 -23.60 18.58 -8.53
CA ARG A 36 -22.53 19.26 -9.29
C ARG A 36 -21.14 19.13 -8.64
N LYS A 37 -20.93 18.04 -7.91
CA LYS A 37 -19.70 17.73 -7.18
C LYS A 37 -19.58 16.22 -6.96
N ILE A 38 -18.35 15.77 -6.77
CA ILE A 38 -18.03 14.39 -6.43
C ILE A 38 -17.03 14.38 -5.28
N ALA A 39 -17.08 13.34 -4.46
CA ALA A 39 -16.23 13.21 -3.30
C ALA A 39 -15.56 11.83 -3.26
N ILE A 40 -14.33 11.80 -2.75
CA ILE A 40 -13.56 10.60 -2.45
C ILE A 40 -13.28 10.56 -0.95
N PHE A 41 -13.69 9.49 -0.29
CA PHE A 41 -13.35 9.24 1.10
C PHE A 41 -11.96 8.60 1.20
N ALA A 42 -11.02 9.34 1.76
CA ALA A 42 -9.64 8.97 1.98
C ALA A 42 -9.40 8.55 3.45
N TYR A 43 -8.88 7.34 3.64
CA TYR A 43 -8.51 6.80 4.97
C TYR A 43 -7.03 6.40 5.07
N GLY A 44 -6.28 6.42 3.97
CA GLY A 44 -4.89 5.96 3.90
C GLY A 44 -3.98 6.94 3.16
N SER A 45 -3.21 6.45 2.18
CA SER A 45 -2.20 7.24 1.46
C SER A 45 -2.72 8.50 0.76
N LEU A 46 -4.01 8.52 0.40
CA LEU A 46 -4.66 9.67 -0.22
C LEU A 46 -4.72 10.89 0.70
N ILE A 47 -4.56 10.73 2.02
CA ILE A 47 -4.55 11.85 2.96
C ILE A 47 -3.26 12.67 2.84
N TRP A 48 -2.10 12.00 2.76
CA TRP A 48 -0.79 12.68 2.70
C TRP A 48 -0.23 12.83 1.29
N ASN A 49 -0.78 12.10 0.33
CA ASN A 49 -0.48 12.24 -1.08
C ASN A 49 -1.81 12.16 -1.84
N PRO A 50 -2.60 13.24 -1.90
CA PRO A 50 -3.88 13.23 -2.61
C PRO A 50 -3.70 13.03 -4.12
N CYS A 51 -4.77 12.62 -4.81
CA CYS A 51 -4.81 12.65 -6.27
C CYS A 51 -4.90 14.09 -6.80
N GLY A 52 -4.69 14.28 -8.10
CA GLY A 52 -4.79 15.61 -8.74
C GLY A 52 -6.22 16.16 -8.72
N HIS A 53 -6.37 17.47 -8.92
CA HIS A 53 -7.65 18.17 -9.10
C HIS A 53 -8.58 18.26 -7.87
N VAL A 54 -8.10 17.98 -6.66
CA VAL A 54 -8.81 18.28 -5.41
C VAL A 54 -9.04 19.79 -5.29
N GLU A 55 -10.27 20.21 -5.02
CA GLU A 55 -10.66 21.61 -4.80
C GLU A 55 -10.96 21.92 -3.34
N GLU A 56 -11.46 20.93 -2.60
CA GLU A 56 -11.83 21.05 -1.20
C GLU A 56 -11.46 19.77 -0.45
N ILE A 57 -11.02 19.93 0.80
CA ILE A 57 -10.72 18.82 1.71
C ILE A 57 -11.51 19.03 3.00
N ILE A 58 -12.39 18.09 3.34
CA ILE A 58 -13.16 18.11 4.58
C ILE A 58 -12.57 17.07 5.54
N PRO A 59 -12.01 17.47 6.70
CA PRO A 59 -11.44 16.56 7.69
C PRO A 59 -12.53 15.88 8.54
N ASN A 60 -12.12 14.95 9.40
CA ASN A 60 -12.95 14.37 10.47
C ASN A 60 -14.29 13.77 10.00
N CYS A 61 -14.31 13.22 8.79
CA CYS A 61 -15.47 12.55 8.23
C CYS A 61 -15.52 11.09 8.72
N LEU A 62 -16.72 10.56 8.91
CA LEU A 62 -16.96 9.22 9.46
C LEU A 62 -17.60 8.31 8.42
N LEU A 63 -17.00 7.12 8.27
CA LEU A 63 -17.60 5.99 7.57
C LEU A 63 -17.99 4.91 8.58
N ASN A 64 -19.29 4.64 8.72
CA ASN A 64 -19.82 3.62 9.62
C ASN A 64 -19.86 2.23 8.97
N GLY A 65 -19.75 1.17 9.77
CA GLY A 65 -19.85 -0.22 9.31
C GLY A 65 -18.55 -0.77 8.70
N TYR A 66 -17.43 -0.07 8.90
CA TYR A 66 -16.12 -0.47 8.39
C TYR A 66 -15.06 -0.33 9.46
N MET A 67 -13.98 -1.09 9.28
CA MET A 67 -12.72 -0.92 9.99
C MET A 67 -11.57 -0.81 8.99
N LYS A 68 -10.54 -0.07 9.37
CA LYS A 68 -9.26 -0.05 8.65
C LYS A 68 -8.21 -0.84 9.41
N GLY A 69 -7.26 -1.40 8.69
CA GLY A 69 -6.16 -2.17 9.27
C GLY A 69 -5.04 -2.41 8.26
N PHE A 70 -3.87 -2.81 8.73
CA PHE A 70 -2.79 -3.32 7.89
C PHE A 70 -3.11 -4.75 7.44
N ILE A 71 -4.03 -4.88 6.49
CA ILE A 71 -4.66 -6.15 6.06
C ILE A 71 -4.42 -6.48 4.58
N CYS A 72 -3.55 -5.74 3.91
CA CYS A 72 -3.27 -5.91 2.48
C CYS A 72 -1.78 -6.18 2.28
N GLN A 73 -1.44 -7.30 1.65
CA GLN A 73 -0.08 -7.55 1.20
C GLN A 73 0.20 -6.78 -0.08
N ASP A 74 1.43 -6.30 -0.24
CA ASP A 74 1.83 -5.52 -1.41
C ASP A 74 3.17 -6.00 -1.94
N PHE A 75 3.20 -6.54 -3.15
CA PHE A 75 4.42 -7.08 -3.76
C PHE A 75 5.03 -6.14 -4.81
N ILE A 76 4.48 -4.93 -4.96
CA ILE A 76 4.91 -3.97 -5.98
C ILE A 76 5.26 -2.62 -5.36
N TYR A 77 4.30 -1.95 -4.73
CA TYR A 77 4.46 -0.54 -4.37
C TYR A 77 5.23 -0.37 -3.07
N ARG A 78 4.85 -1.12 -2.03
CA ARG A 78 5.49 -1.09 -0.70
C ARG A 78 6.23 -2.38 -0.36
N GLY A 79 6.30 -3.31 -1.30
CA GLY A 79 7.04 -4.55 -1.16
C GLY A 79 7.50 -5.12 -2.49
N THR A 80 8.10 -6.30 -2.39
CA THR A 80 8.49 -7.17 -3.50
C THR A 80 8.03 -8.59 -3.19
N LYS A 81 8.09 -9.51 -4.16
CA LYS A 81 7.81 -10.94 -3.91
C LYS A 81 8.67 -11.54 -2.79
N ASP A 82 9.95 -11.14 -2.71
CA ASP A 82 10.87 -11.62 -1.68
C ASP A 82 10.66 -10.92 -0.32
N PHE A 83 10.23 -9.66 -0.34
CA PHE A 83 10.00 -8.83 0.83
C PHE A 83 8.63 -8.16 0.72
N PRO A 84 7.54 -8.91 0.95
CA PRO A 84 6.20 -8.40 0.77
C PRO A 84 5.94 -7.26 1.74
N GLY A 85 5.27 -6.22 1.26
CA GLY A 85 4.79 -5.11 2.06
C GLY A 85 3.45 -5.42 2.70
N LEU A 86 3.07 -4.57 3.62
CA LEU A 86 1.80 -4.55 4.33
C LEU A 86 1.25 -3.12 4.28
N THR A 87 0.12 -2.96 3.60
CA THR A 87 -0.57 -1.69 3.39
C THR A 87 -1.94 -1.71 4.05
N MET A 88 -2.54 -0.53 4.17
CA MET A 88 -3.85 -0.40 4.79
C MET A 88 -4.95 -0.89 3.85
N GLY A 89 -5.94 -1.57 4.40
CA GLY A 89 -7.19 -1.87 3.75
C GLY A 89 -8.36 -1.45 4.62
N LEU A 90 -9.50 -1.25 3.96
CA LEU A 90 -10.79 -0.99 4.58
C LEU A 90 -11.68 -2.21 4.36
N LYS A 91 -12.23 -2.79 5.42
CA LYS A 91 -13.14 -3.95 5.34
C LYS A 91 -14.41 -3.73 6.13
N PRO A 92 -15.54 -4.33 5.73
CA PRO A 92 -16.76 -4.31 6.53
C PRO A 92 -16.54 -4.82 7.96
N CYS A 93 -17.10 -4.11 8.93
CA CYS A 93 -17.09 -4.47 10.34
C CYS A 93 -18.28 -3.79 11.02
N GLU A 94 -19.26 -4.59 11.44
CA GLU A 94 -20.45 -4.09 12.11
C GLU A 94 -20.10 -3.35 13.41
N ASN A 95 -20.87 -2.31 13.74
CA ASN A 95 -20.67 -1.49 14.95
C ASN A 95 -19.28 -0.83 15.04
N SER A 96 -18.61 -0.64 13.90
CA SER A 96 -17.34 0.08 13.80
C SER A 96 -17.48 1.34 12.95
N PHE A 97 -16.52 2.26 13.08
CA PHE A 97 -16.43 3.43 12.22
C PHE A 97 -14.97 3.76 11.92
N VAL A 98 -14.74 4.42 10.78
CA VAL A 98 -13.44 4.91 10.35
C VAL A 98 -13.49 6.42 10.21
N LYS A 99 -12.52 7.11 10.85
CA LYS A 99 -12.25 8.52 10.57
C LYS A 99 -11.39 8.66 9.32
N GLY A 100 -11.76 9.62 8.48
CA GLY A 100 -11.07 9.95 7.24
C GLY A 100 -11.39 11.36 6.76
N TYR A 101 -11.10 11.58 5.48
CA TYR A 101 -11.18 12.87 4.80
C TYR A 101 -12.05 12.73 3.57
N LEU A 102 -12.84 13.76 3.26
CA LEU A 102 -13.43 13.89 1.93
C LEU A 102 -12.55 14.79 1.07
N LEU A 103 -12.07 14.24 -0.03
CA LEU A 103 -11.44 14.98 -1.11
C LEU A 103 -12.52 15.29 -2.15
N MET A 104 -12.75 16.55 -2.47
CA MET A 104 -13.88 16.96 -3.29
C MET A 104 -13.44 17.74 -4.52
N ALA A 105 -14.18 17.55 -5.61
CA ALA A 105 -14.06 18.34 -6.84
C ALA A 105 -15.45 18.73 -7.37
N GLY A 106 -15.57 19.96 -7.84
CA GLY A 106 -16.77 20.49 -8.48
C GLY A 106 -16.87 20.13 -9.96
N VAL A 107 -18.01 20.48 -10.56
CA VAL A 107 -18.42 20.16 -11.93
C VAL A 107 -17.39 20.47 -13.03
N HIS A 108 -16.51 21.44 -12.82
CA HIS A 108 -15.50 21.81 -13.82
C HIS A 108 -14.28 20.89 -13.82
N LYS A 109 -14.00 20.20 -12.70
CA LYS A 109 -12.86 19.29 -12.54
C LYS A 109 -13.26 17.84 -12.27
N LEU A 110 -14.55 17.53 -12.18
CA LEU A 110 -15.06 16.23 -11.74
C LEU A 110 -14.47 15.05 -12.52
N ILE A 111 -14.36 15.17 -13.85
CA ILE A 111 -13.85 14.10 -14.72
C ILE A 111 -12.35 13.92 -14.49
N SER A 112 -11.57 15.00 -14.59
CA SER A 112 -10.12 14.94 -14.38
C SER A 112 -9.75 14.48 -12.96
N PHE A 113 -10.57 14.81 -11.96
CA PHE A 113 -10.41 14.33 -10.59
C PHE A 113 -10.59 12.80 -10.48
N ILE A 114 -11.65 12.26 -11.09
CA ILE A 114 -11.87 10.80 -11.12
C ILE A 114 -10.83 10.07 -11.96
N GLU A 115 -10.44 10.61 -13.11
CA GLU A 115 -9.37 10.07 -13.94
C GLU A 115 -8.03 10.04 -13.18
N ALA A 116 -7.69 11.11 -12.46
CA ALA A 116 -6.48 11.16 -11.64
C ALA A 116 -6.52 10.15 -10.48
N PHE A 117 -7.69 9.93 -9.88
CA PHE A 117 -7.88 8.87 -8.88
C PHE A 117 -7.71 7.48 -9.51
N ILE A 118 -8.38 7.20 -10.63
CA ILE A 118 -8.27 5.92 -11.35
C ILE A 118 -6.81 5.67 -11.72
N GLN A 119 -6.12 6.63 -12.34
CA GLN A 119 -4.72 6.47 -12.76
C GLN A 119 -3.81 6.11 -11.58
N ARG A 120 -4.05 6.69 -10.41
CA ARG A 120 -3.29 6.42 -9.20
C ARG A 120 -3.57 5.02 -8.64
N GLU A 121 -4.84 4.63 -8.57
CA GLU A 121 -5.29 3.41 -7.90
C GLU A 121 -5.36 2.20 -8.87
N THR A 122 -5.13 2.41 -10.17
CA THR A 122 -5.19 1.36 -11.21
C THR A 122 -4.28 0.18 -10.85
N PRO A 123 -4.81 -1.05 -10.78
CA PRO A 123 -4.02 -2.26 -10.59
C PRO A 123 -2.93 -2.42 -11.65
N ILE A 124 -1.70 -2.64 -11.22
CA ILE A 124 -0.57 -2.95 -12.11
C ILE A 124 -0.37 -4.46 -12.19
N TYR A 125 0.05 -4.94 -13.37
CA TYR A 125 0.48 -6.31 -13.59
C TYR A 125 2.00 -6.41 -13.56
N VAL A 126 2.53 -7.33 -12.78
CA VAL A 126 3.97 -7.70 -12.80
C VAL A 126 4.06 -9.23 -12.84
N ASP A 127 4.80 -9.74 -13.83
CA ASP A 127 4.97 -11.19 -14.07
C ASP A 127 3.65 -11.97 -14.10
N GLY A 128 2.64 -11.45 -14.78
CA GLY A 128 1.31 -12.08 -14.88
C GLY A 128 0.46 -12.01 -13.60
N THR A 129 0.95 -11.33 -12.55
CA THR A 129 0.23 -11.13 -11.29
C THR A 129 -0.38 -9.73 -11.26
N LYS A 130 -1.72 -9.63 -11.17
CA LYS A 130 -2.46 -8.38 -11.02
C LYS A 130 -2.52 -7.98 -9.55
N MET A 131 -2.07 -6.78 -9.17
CA MET A 131 -2.28 -6.25 -7.81
C MET A 131 -3.69 -5.71 -7.63
N ASP A 132 -4.66 -6.59 -7.44
CA ASP A 132 -6.10 -6.27 -7.33
C ASP A 132 -6.59 -6.17 -5.87
N ILE A 133 -5.80 -5.50 -5.03
CA ILE A 133 -6.03 -5.37 -3.58
C ILE A 133 -7.38 -4.72 -3.27
N TYR A 134 -7.84 -3.80 -4.11
CA TYR A 134 -9.02 -2.99 -3.85
C TYR A 134 -10.12 -3.20 -4.89
N THR A 135 -11.35 -3.22 -4.40
CA THR A 135 -12.55 -2.85 -5.17
C THR A 135 -12.97 -1.45 -4.77
N TYR A 136 -13.84 -0.84 -5.56
CA TYR A 136 -14.30 0.52 -5.31
C TYR A 136 -15.80 0.53 -5.07
N ASP A 137 -16.21 1.39 -4.15
CA ASP A 137 -17.62 1.62 -3.90
C ASP A 137 -17.88 3.08 -3.54
N PHE A 138 -19.12 3.51 -3.72
CA PHE A 138 -19.61 4.76 -3.16
C PHE A 138 -20.40 4.48 -1.90
N LEU A 139 -19.95 5.07 -0.80
CA LEU A 139 -20.50 4.85 0.53
C LEU A 139 -21.00 6.18 1.13
N PRO A 140 -22.01 6.13 2.02
CA PRO A 140 -22.45 7.30 2.75
C PRO A 140 -21.41 7.70 3.80
N ILE A 141 -21.07 8.98 3.83
CA ILE A 141 -20.06 9.56 4.73
C ILE A 141 -20.66 10.69 5.54
N ILE A 142 -20.52 10.63 6.86
CA ILE A 142 -20.98 11.66 7.79
C ILE A 142 -19.88 12.71 7.91
N MET A 143 -20.22 13.96 7.62
CA MET A 143 -19.34 15.12 7.77
C MET A 143 -19.32 15.63 9.22
N PRO A 144 -18.35 16.50 9.59
CA PRO A 144 -18.27 17.05 10.95
C PRO A 144 -19.50 17.85 11.41
N ASP A 145 -20.27 18.38 10.46
CA ASP A 145 -21.53 19.10 10.72
C ASP A 145 -22.77 18.19 10.74
N GLU A 146 -22.55 16.87 10.89
CA GLU A 146 -23.55 15.80 10.93
C GLU A 146 -24.34 15.60 9.63
N LYS A 147 -24.06 16.36 8.57
CA LYS A 147 -24.63 16.11 7.24
C LYS A 147 -24.00 14.88 6.60
N THR A 148 -24.76 14.17 5.80
CA THR A 148 -24.27 12.98 5.08
C THR A 148 -24.04 13.30 3.59
N ILE A 149 -22.85 12.98 3.07
CA ILE A 149 -22.66 12.79 1.63
C ILE A 149 -23.07 11.35 1.33
N GLU A 150 -24.19 11.17 0.63
CA GLU A 150 -24.76 9.86 0.32
C GLU A 150 -23.83 9.00 -0.56
N TRP A 151 -23.09 9.65 -1.47
CA TRP A 151 -22.26 8.98 -2.46
C TRP A 151 -20.85 9.59 -2.44
N ALA A 152 -19.94 8.98 -1.68
CA ALA A 152 -18.51 9.26 -1.74
C ALA A 152 -17.73 8.00 -2.12
N LEU A 153 -16.92 8.11 -3.17
CA LEU A 153 -16.09 7.03 -3.69
C LEU A 153 -15.00 6.66 -2.68
N THR A 154 -14.76 5.36 -2.46
CA THR A 154 -13.65 4.90 -1.63
C THR A 154 -13.11 3.56 -2.11
N CYS A 155 -11.93 3.19 -1.63
CA CYS A 155 -11.30 1.90 -1.88
C CYS A 155 -11.66 0.93 -0.74
N VAL A 156 -12.30 -0.18 -1.04
CA VAL A 156 -12.57 -1.28 -0.09
C VAL A 156 -11.68 -2.45 -0.46
N VAL A 157 -11.21 -3.23 0.52
CA VAL A 157 -10.41 -4.41 0.22
C VAL A 157 -11.21 -5.41 -0.60
N ASN A 158 -10.61 -5.93 -1.66
CA ASN A 158 -11.13 -7.04 -2.43
C ASN A 158 -10.96 -8.33 -1.62
N SER A 159 -12.05 -8.85 -1.06
CA SER A 159 -12.03 -10.08 -0.25
C SER A 159 -11.60 -11.33 -1.03
N ASN A 160 -11.67 -11.31 -2.36
CA ASN A 160 -11.22 -12.40 -3.23
C ASN A 160 -9.77 -12.24 -3.68
N SER A 161 -9.11 -11.12 -3.36
CA SER A 161 -7.71 -10.91 -3.74
C SER A 161 -6.81 -11.82 -2.92
N GLN A 162 -5.82 -12.44 -3.59
CA GLN A 162 -4.77 -13.21 -2.92
C GLN A 162 -3.91 -12.37 -1.96
N PHE A 163 -3.99 -11.04 -2.09
CA PHE A 163 -3.26 -10.09 -1.26
C PHE A 163 -4.03 -9.67 -0.01
N TYR A 164 -5.28 -10.09 0.13
CA TYR A 164 -6.06 -9.81 1.32
C TYR A 164 -5.70 -10.77 2.46
N LEU A 165 -5.39 -10.20 3.63
CA LEU A 165 -5.22 -10.95 4.87
C LEU A 165 -6.53 -10.94 5.66
N PRO A 166 -7.31 -12.04 5.68
CA PRO A 166 -8.60 -12.07 6.37
C PRO A 166 -8.46 -11.84 7.87
N MET A 167 -7.37 -12.34 8.46
CA MET A 167 -7.00 -12.09 9.85
C MET A 167 -5.89 -11.05 9.95
N THR A 168 -6.09 -10.07 10.82
CA THR A 168 -5.05 -9.09 11.16
C THR A 168 -3.88 -9.80 11.82
N LEU A 169 -2.67 -9.55 11.31
CA LEU A 169 -1.44 -10.06 11.91
C LEU A 169 -1.18 -9.39 13.26
N SER A 170 -0.49 -10.08 14.17
CA SER A 170 -0.02 -9.44 15.41
C SER A 170 0.93 -8.28 15.12
N ILE A 171 0.99 -7.27 15.99
CA ILE A 171 1.94 -6.14 15.87
C ILE A 171 3.37 -6.63 15.62
N LYS A 172 3.78 -7.71 16.28
CA LYS A 172 5.08 -8.35 16.09
C LYS A 172 5.30 -8.81 14.65
N GLN A 173 4.33 -9.53 14.07
CA GLN A 173 4.41 -10.02 12.69
C GLN A 173 4.38 -8.86 11.68
N GLN A 174 3.50 -7.88 11.89
CA GLN A 174 3.45 -6.68 11.06
C GLN A 174 4.79 -5.93 11.09
N ALA A 175 5.39 -5.76 12.27
CA ALA A 175 6.66 -5.06 12.42
C ALA A 175 7.83 -5.79 11.73
N GLN A 176 7.86 -7.12 11.79
CA GLN A 176 8.85 -7.94 11.07
C GLN A 176 8.77 -7.73 9.55
N ILE A 177 7.55 -7.61 9.01
CA ILE A 177 7.30 -7.36 7.59
C ILE A 177 7.72 -5.93 7.23
N ILE A 178 7.11 -4.93 7.89
CA ILE A 178 7.25 -3.52 7.55
C ILE A 178 8.70 -3.02 7.71
N SER A 179 9.45 -3.55 8.69
CA SER A 179 10.85 -3.17 8.93
C SER A 179 11.79 -3.48 7.77
N ARG A 180 11.44 -4.44 6.90
CA ARG A 180 12.28 -4.93 5.80
C ARG A 180 11.71 -4.67 4.41
N ALA A 181 10.40 -4.47 4.30
CA ALA A 181 9.72 -4.37 3.02
C ALA A 181 9.99 -3.05 2.29
N TYR A 182 10.11 -3.15 0.97
CA TYR A 182 10.36 -2.05 0.06
C TYR A 182 9.78 -2.36 -1.31
N GLY A 183 9.30 -1.33 -2.02
CA GLY A 183 8.81 -1.44 -3.38
C GLY A 183 9.01 -0.15 -4.18
N ILE A 184 8.38 -0.05 -5.34
CA ILE A 184 8.57 1.07 -6.28
C ILE A 184 8.13 2.43 -5.71
N ASN A 185 7.26 2.44 -4.69
CA ASN A 185 6.81 3.65 -4.00
C ASN A 185 7.62 3.94 -2.72
N GLY A 186 8.73 3.24 -2.48
CA GLY A 186 9.60 3.42 -1.32
C GLY A 186 9.47 2.30 -0.30
N THR A 187 10.04 2.48 0.89
CA THR A 187 9.95 1.45 1.94
C THR A 187 8.55 1.41 2.54
N ASN A 188 8.19 0.25 3.08
CA ASN A 188 6.96 0.13 3.84
C ASN A 188 7.04 0.91 5.17
N PHE A 189 8.24 1.05 5.73
CA PHE A 189 8.50 1.93 6.86
C PHE A 189 8.18 3.39 6.54
N GLN A 190 8.60 3.91 5.38
CA GLN A 190 8.22 5.26 4.93
C GLN A 190 6.69 5.41 4.81
N TYR A 191 5.99 4.37 4.33
CA TYR A 191 4.53 4.38 4.28
C TYR A 191 3.90 4.52 5.67
N LEU A 192 4.34 3.70 6.63
CA LEU A 192 3.85 3.76 8.01
C LEU A 192 4.19 5.10 8.66
N HIS A 193 5.43 5.57 8.50
CA HIS A 193 5.90 6.84 9.04
C HIS A 193 5.07 8.02 8.51
N ASN A 194 4.91 8.14 7.20
CA ASN A 194 4.15 9.23 6.58
C ASN A 194 2.68 9.19 7.03
N THR A 195 2.08 8.00 7.06
CA THR A 195 0.70 7.84 7.50
C THR A 195 0.53 8.29 8.95
N LEU A 196 1.36 7.80 9.87
CA LEU A 196 1.30 8.17 11.28
C LEU A 196 1.61 9.65 11.51
N HIS A 197 2.62 10.18 10.82
CA HIS A 197 2.99 11.59 10.90
C HIS A 197 1.82 12.49 10.48
N THR A 198 1.18 12.19 9.35
CA THR A 198 0.01 12.96 8.90
C THR A 198 -1.19 12.79 9.82
N TYR A 199 -1.42 11.59 10.36
CA TYR A 199 -2.48 11.38 11.36
C TYR A 199 -2.27 12.27 12.59
N ARG A 200 -1.03 12.36 13.09
CA ARG A 200 -0.67 13.27 14.19
C ARG A 200 -0.84 14.74 13.82
N GLN A 201 -0.33 15.16 12.66
CA GLN A 201 -0.44 16.54 12.20
C GLN A 201 -1.89 17.01 12.06
N LEU A 202 -2.75 16.10 11.62
CA LEU A 202 -4.16 16.41 11.38
C LEU A 202 -5.08 16.03 12.54
N SER A 203 -4.52 15.58 13.67
CA SER A 203 -5.26 15.16 14.87
C SER A 203 -6.32 14.08 14.59
N ILE A 204 -6.02 13.13 13.70
CA ILE A 204 -6.88 11.97 13.42
C ILE A 204 -6.69 10.95 14.53
N ILE A 205 -7.68 10.84 15.42
CA ILE A 205 -7.66 9.90 16.55
C ILE A 205 -8.86 8.96 16.45
N ASP A 206 -8.58 7.69 16.13
CA ASP A 206 -9.51 6.57 16.25
C ASP A 206 -8.79 5.34 16.83
N THR A 207 -9.51 4.23 16.99
CA THR A 207 -8.97 2.99 17.57
C THR A 207 -7.75 2.46 16.83
N PHE A 208 -7.65 2.73 15.52
CA PHE A 208 -6.52 2.29 14.71
C PHE A 208 -5.28 3.18 14.90
N THR A 209 -5.44 4.43 15.38
CA THR A 209 -4.31 5.31 15.66
C THR A 209 -3.40 4.71 16.74
N GLU A 210 -3.96 4.16 17.83
CA GLU A 210 -3.18 3.52 18.90
C GLU A 210 -2.42 2.28 18.40
N GLU A 211 -3.08 1.42 17.62
CA GLU A 211 -2.42 0.26 16.98
C GLU A 211 -1.26 0.69 16.07
N MET A 212 -1.43 1.80 15.32
CA MET A 212 -0.39 2.33 14.43
C MET A 212 0.81 2.89 15.20
N GLU A 213 0.58 3.50 16.36
CA GLU A 213 1.62 3.99 17.26
C GLU A 213 2.46 2.84 17.82
N GLU A 214 1.79 1.81 18.35
CA GLU A 214 2.45 0.59 18.83
C GLU A 214 3.24 -0.11 17.72
N LEU A 215 2.64 -0.20 16.53
CA LEU A 215 3.29 -0.75 15.35
C LEU A 215 4.53 0.04 14.96
N TYR A 216 4.46 1.36 14.94
CA TYR A 216 5.60 2.21 14.61
C TYR A 216 6.75 2.04 15.61
N ALA A 217 6.45 1.98 16.91
CA ALA A 217 7.46 1.68 17.93
C ALA A 217 8.10 0.31 17.71
N ALA A 218 7.28 -0.73 17.47
CA ALA A 218 7.76 -2.08 17.20
C ALA A 218 8.64 -2.14 15.94
N VAL A 219 8.24 -1.49 14.84
CA VAL A 219 9.04 -1.45 13.60
C VAL A 219 10.40 -0.83 13.83
N ASN A 220 10.49 0.25 14.61
CA ASN A 220 11.78 0.87 14.94
C ASN A 220 12.69 -0.09 15.71
N ILE A 221 12.14 -0.85 16.66
CA ILE A 221 12.90 -1.91 17.37
C ILE A 221 13.38 -2.98 16.37
N TYR A 222 12.50 -3.47 15.49
CA TYR A 222 12.88 -4.48 14.49
C TYR A 222 13.93 -3.99 13.50
N ARG A 223 13.94 -2.69 13.16
CA ARG A 223 14.97 -2.09 12.31
C ARG A 223 16.35 -2.08 12.97
N GLN A 224 16.45 -2.09 14.30
CA GLN A 224 17.73 -2.20 15.00
C GLN A 224 18.36 -3.59 14.83
N TYR A 225 17.52 -4.64 14.73
CA TYR A 225 17.95 -6.03 14.53
C TYR A 225 18.28 -6.39 13.07
N LEU A 226 18.18 -5.44 12.13
CA LEU A 226 18.65 -5.64 10.76
C LEU A 226 20.17 -5.77 10.74
N THR A 227 20.68 -6.57 9.79
CA THR A 227 22.12 -6.60 9.54
C THR A 227 22.60 -5.23 9.04
N ASP A 228 23.88 -4.90 9.26
CA ASP A 228 24.44 -3.63 8.77
C ASP A 228 24.37 -3.47 7.25
N TYR A 229 24.29 -4.59 6.51
CA TYR A 229 24.05 -4.58 5.07
C TYR A 229 22.61 -4.16 4.75
N GLU A 230 21.61 -4.82 5.37
CA GLU A 230 20.20 -4.50 5.15
C GLU A 230 19.86 -3.07 5.55
N ARG A 231 20.35 -2.63 6.72
CA ARG A 231 20.11 -1.29 7.25
C ARG A 231 20.64 -0.22 6.29
N ARG A 232 21.92 -0.29 5.91
CA ARG A 232 22.54 0.68 4.99
C ARG A 232 21.88 0.68 3.61
N TRP A 233 21.47 -0.49 3.13
CA TRP A 233 20.75 -0.56 1.86
C TRP A 233 19.39 0.14 1.94
N LEU A 234 18.60 -0.14 2.99
CA LEU A 234 17.29 0.49 3.16
C LEU A 234 17.41 2.01 3.35
N GLU A 235 18.36 2.47 4.15
CA GLU A 235 18.64 3.91 4.33
C GLU A 235 19.05 4.60 3.02
N SER A 236 19.79 3.90 2.14
CA SER A 236 20.15 4.42 0.82
C SER A 236 18.94 4.42 -0.12
N PHE A 237 18.14 3.36 -0.08
CA PHE A 237 16.91 3.23 -0.86
C PHE A 237 15.86 4.29 -0.49
N GLU A 238 15.74 4.63 0.79
CA GLU A 238 14.83 5.65 1.31
C GLU A 238 15.15 7.06 0.79
N LYS A 239 16.39 7.30 0.34
CA LYS A 239 16.83 8.58 -0.25
C LYS A 239 16.46 8.71 -1.74
N LEU A 240 16.08 7.62 -2.40
CA LEU A 240 15.68 7.65 -3.82
C LEU A 240 14.34 8.36 -3.95
N THR A 241 14.24 9.25 -4.94
CA THR A 241 13.09 10.17 -5.06
C THR A 241 12.16 9.78 -6.19
N THR A 242 12.67 9.11 -7.23
CA THR A 242 11.90 8.72 -8.40
C THR A 242 11.56 7.23 -8.40
N LYS A 243 10.53 6.86 -9.17
CA LYS A 243 10.13 5.47 -9.37
C LYS A 243 11.21 4.69 -10.12
N ASP A 244 11.78 5.27 -11.18
CA ASP A 244 12.80 4.62 -12.02
C ASP A 244 14.08 4.29 -11.24
N GLU A 245 14.54 5.22 -10.38
CA GLU A 245 15.67 4.96 -9.47
C GLU A 245 15.41 3.77 -8.55
N ARG A 246 14.19 3.68 -8.00
CA ARG A 246 13.78 2.59 -7.10
C ARG A 246 13.68 1.27 -7.82
N GLU A 247 13.09 1.25 -9.01
CA GLU A 247 13.01 0.06 -9.86
C GLU A 247 14.42 -0.47 -10.19
N LEU A 248 15.33 0.40 -10.61
CA LEU A 248 16.72 0.02 -10.87
C LEU A 248 17.41 -0.54 -9.61
N ALA A 249 17.23 0.10 -8.46
CA ALA A 249 17.82 -0.35 -7.20
C ALA A 249 17.27 -1.73 -6.75
N ILE A 250 15.98 -1.97 -6.95
CA ILE A 250 15.33 -3.26 -6.69
C ILE A 250 15.95 -4.36 -7.56
N GLU A 251 16.09 -4.12 -8.87
CA GLU A 251 16.67 -5.09 -9.81
C GLU A 251 18.14 -5.39 -9.52
N LEU A 252 18.92 -4.37 -9.18
CA LEU A 252 20.32 -4.55 -8.76
C LEU A 252 20.43 -5.38 -7.47
N ARG A 253 19.53 -5.17 -6.50
CA ARG A 253 19.51 -5.97 -5.26
C ARG A 253 19.15 -7.43 -5.53
N LYS A 254 18.15 -7.70 -6.38
CA LYS A 254 17.78 -9.06 -6.80
C LYS A 254 18.98 -9.78 -7.44
N THR A 255 19.65 -9.12 -8.38
CA THR A 255 20.81 -9.68 -9.10
C THR A 255 21.95 -10.02 -8.15
N ASN A 256 22.30 -9.10 -7.24
CA ASN A 256 23.34 -9.34 -6.23
C ASN A 256 22.99 -10.50 -5.28
N ASN A 257 21.73 -10.62 -4.86
CA ASN A 257 21.28 -11.74 -4.04
C ASN A 257 21.43 -13.09 -4.77
N ILE A 258 21.12 -13.14 -6.07
CA ILE A 258 21.29 -14.34 -6.89
C ILE A 258 22.78 -14.71 -6.99
N LEU A 259 23.65 -13.74 -7.27
CA LEU A 259 25.10 -13.96 -7.38
C LEU A 259 25.68 -14.47 -6.04
N MET A 260 25.32 -13.86 -4.92
CA MET A 260 25.76 -14.28 -3.59
C MET A 260 25.27 -15.69 -3.24
N ARG A 261 24.03 -16.03 -3.58
CA ARG A 261 23.49 -17.39 -3.39
C ARG A 261 24.25 -18.41 -4.24
N ARG A 262 24.55 -18.09 -5.51
CA ARG A 262 25.34 -18.94 -6.41
C ARG A 262 26.78 -19.13 -5.92
N GLN A 263 27.43 -18.08 -5.42
CA GLN A 263 28.77 -18.19 -4.82
C GLN A 263 28.77 -19.08 -3.57
N LYS A 264 27.78 -18.95 -2.68
CA LYS A 264 27.64 -19.83 -1.51
C LYS A 264 27.39 -21.28 -1.91
N LEU A 265 26.58 -21.53 -2.94
CA LEU A 265 26.35 -22.87 -3.50
C LEU A 265 27.64 -23.44 -4.09
N PHE A 266 28.35 -22.66 -4.91
CA PHE A 266 29.64 -23.07 -5.47
C PHE A 266 30.66 -23.40 -4.38
N HIS A 267 30.79 -22.56 -3.36
CA HIS A 267 31.68 -22.85 -2.23
C HIS A 267 31.23 -24.13 -1.49
N ARG A 268 29.93 -24.39 -1.34
CA ARG A 268 29.45 -25.64 -0.70
C ARG A 268 29.70 -26.88 -1.57
N THR A 269 29.61 -26.76 -2.89
CA THR A 269 29.77 -27.88 -3.83
C THR A 269 31.23 -28.17 -4.15
N TYR A 270 32.11 -27.16 -4.10
CA TYR A 270 33.52 -27.26 -4.49
C TYR A 270 34.51 -26.95 -3.36
N SER A 271 34.06 -26.91 -2.10
CA SER A 271 34.98 -27.00 -0.95
C SER A 271 35.58 -28.40 -0.92
N ILE A 272 36.74 -28.55 -1.53
CA ILE A 272 37.61 -29.71 -1.36
C ILE A 272 38.08 -29.67 0.10
N GLU A 273 37.68 -30.65 0.92
CA GLU A 273 38.33 -30.88 2.21
C GLU A 273 39.83 -31.07 1.97
N PRO A 274 40.71 -30.42 2.74
CA PRO A 274 42.13 -30.69 2.61
C PRO A 274 42.35 -32.17 2.94
N ILE A 275 42.74 -32.96 1.93
CA ILE A 275 43.27 -34.30 2.13
C ILE A 275 44.48 -34.13 3.04
N VAL A 276 44.33 -34.53 4.30
CA VAL A 276 45.40 -34.59 5.27
C VAL A 276 46.42 -35.61 4.75
N THR A 277 47.50 -35.14 4.13
CA THR A 277 48.65 -35.97 3.77
C THR A 277 49.44 -36.30 5.03
N THR A 278 49.02 -37.35 5.75
CA THR A 278 49.83 -37.97 6.79
C THR A 278 50.54 -39.19 6.23
N LYS A 279 51.85 -39.27 6.49
CA LYS A 279 52.83 -40.35 6.22
C LYS A 279 53.64 -40.18 4.94
N TYR A 280 54.87 -39.71 5.07
CA TYR A 280 56.07 -40.55 4.91
C TYR A 280 57.30 -39.76 5.37
N ASN A 281 57.81 -40.06 6.55
CA ASN A 281 59.20 -39.80 6.92
C ASN A 281 59.72 -41.02 7.67
N ARG A 282 60.30 -41.96 6.91
CA ARG A 282 61.19 -43.01 7.42
C ARG A 282 62.32 -43.17 6.41
N MET A 283 63.53 -43.20 6.96
CA MET A 283 64.81 -43.59 6.35
C MET A 283 65.50 -42.57 5.45
N ILE A 284 66.42 -41.81 6.05
CA ILE A 284 67.81 -41.80 5.56
C ILE A 284 68.72 -41.95 6.79
N SER A 285 69.42 -43.07 6.84
CA SER A 285 70.56 -43.34 7.71
C SER A 285 71.72 -43.76 6.81
N VAL A 286 72.70 -42.87 6.63
CA VAL A 286 74.14 -43.14 6.62
C VAL A 286 74.82 -41.87 7.11
#